data_AF-A0A431C5D9-F1
#
_entry.id   AF-A0A431C5D9-F1
#
_cell.length_a   1.000
_cell.length_b   1.000
_cell.length_c   1.000
_cell.angle_alpha   90.00
_cell.angle_beta   90.00
_cell.angle_gamma   90.00
#
_symmetry.space_group_name_H-M   'P 1'
#
loop_
_entity.id
_entity.type
_entity.pdbx_description
1 polymer ?
#
loop_
_entity_poly.entity_id
_entity_poly.type
_entity_poly.pdbx_seq_one_letter_code
_entity_poly.pdbx_strand_id
1 'polypeptide(L)' 'MQEIKQFFINIGKGDIDENEQNLVSNDIIDSLDILNLVNEIEKYYDKELDSSLIQPKNFESFRSIQKIICSLQA' A
#
# COMPACT_ATOMS: atom_id res chain seq x y z
N MET A 1 -10.70 0.11 -3.60
CA MET A 1 -10.47 -1.25 -3.06
C MET A 1 -9.88 -2.19 -4.11
N GLN A 2 -10.43 -2.28 -5.33
CA GLN A 2 -9.85 -3.11 -6.41
C GLN A 2 -8.43 -2.69 -6.82
N GLU A 3 -8.15 -1.39 -6.93
CA GLU A 3 -6.80 -0.88 -7.29
C GLU A 3 -5.74 -1.28 -6.26
N ILE A 4 -6.07 -1.15 -4.97
CA ILE A 4 -5.16 -1.52 -3.87
C ILE A 4 -4.84 -3.02 -3.94
N LYS A 5 -5.85 -3.86 -4.18
CA LYS A 5 -5.65 -5.30 -4.38
C LYS A 5 -4.75 -5.58 -5.58
N GLN A 6 -4.89 -4.81 -6.66
CA GLN A 6 -4.02 -4.93 -7.83
C GLN A 6 -2.56 -4.59 -7.51
N PHE A 7 -2.30 -3.56 -6.71
CA PHE A 7 -0.93 -3.24 -6.25
C PHE A 7 -0.33 -4.39 -5.44
N PHE A 8 -1.11 -4.99 -4.53
CA PHE A 8 -0.66 -6.17 -3.79
C PHE A 8 -0.38 -7.37 -4.70
N ILE A 9 -1.21 -7.63 -5.72
CA ILE A 9 -0.96 -8.68 -6.72
C ILE A 9 0.35 -8.43 -7.47
N ASN A 10 0.61 -7.18 -7.88
CA ASN A 10 1.81 -6.82 -8.64
C ASN A 10 3.10 -7.04 -7.84
N ILE A 11 3.06 -6.85 -6.51
CA ILE A 11 4.20 -7.12 -5.63
C ILE A 11 4.29 -8.59 -5.17
N GLY A 12 3.47 -9.48 -5.72
CA GLY A 12 3.47 -10.91 -5.38
C GLY A 12 2.72 -11.27 -4.10
N LYS A 13 1.88 -10.37 -3.59
CA LYS A 13 1.04 -10.54 -2.38
C LYS A 13 -0.44 -10.63 -2.74
N GLY A 14 -0.77 -11.39 -3.78
CA GLY A 14 -2.15 -11.54 -4.27
C GLY A 14 -3.11 -12.24 -3.30
N ASP A 15 -2.58 -12.91 -2.28
CA ASP A 15 -3.36 -13.57 -1.22
C ASP A 15 -3.95 -12.59 -0.19
N ILE A 16 -3.51 -11.33 -0.19
CA ILE A 16 -4.01 -10.31 0.75
C ILE A 16 -5.36 -9.78 0.28
N ASP A 17 -6.33 -9.77 1.19
CA ASP A 17 -7.69 -9.28 0.95
C ASP A 17 -7.97 -7.94 1.65
N GLU A 18 -9.05 -7.26 1.25
CA GLU A 18 -9.42 -5.96 1.80
C GLU A 18 -9.87 -6.02 3.27
N ASN A 19 -10.22 -7.21 3.73
CA ASN A 19 -10.61 -7.50 5.10
C ASN A 19 -9.40 -7.72 6.04
N GLU A 20 -8.19 -7.91 5.48
CA GLU A 20 -6.98 -8.09 6.27
C GLU A 20 -6.60 -6.79 6.99
N GLN A 21 -6.25 -6.95 8.26
CA GLN A 21 -5.80 -5.87 9.13
C GLN A 21 -4.46 -6.22 9.73
N ASN A 22 -3.74 -5.18 10.16
CA ASN A 22 -2.43 -5.31 10.78
C ASN A 22 -1.41 -5.98 9.84
N LEU A 23 -1.40 -5.57 8.57
CA LEU A 23 -0.55 -6.18 7.53
C LEU A 23 0.93 -6.16 7.89
N VAL A 24 1.42 -5.08 8.49
CA VAL A 24 2.82 -4.98 8.91
C VAL A 24 2.99 -5.66 10.26
N SER A 25 2.09 -5.41 11.21
CA SER A 25 2.20 -5.99 12.57
C SER A 25 2.03 -7.51 12.61
N ASN A 26 1.37 -8.12 11.64
CA ASN A 26 1.25 -9.58 11.47
C ASN A 26 2.37 -10.18 10.61
N ASP A 27 3.40 -9.40 10.25
CA ASP A 27 4.48 -9.81 9.35
C ASP A 27 3.96 -10.34 7.98
N ILE A 28 2.81 -9.83 7.52
CA ILE A 28 2.26 -10.17 6.19
C ILE A 28 3.04 -9.42 5.11
N ILE A 29 3.38 -8.16 5.39
CA ILE A 29 4.24 -7.33 4.54
C ILE A 29 5.39 -6.74 5.34
N ASP A 30 6.56 -6.72 4.70
CA ASP A 30 7.78 -6.19 5.30
C ASP A 30 8.11 -4.80 4.78
N SER A 31 9.15 -4.17 5.33
CA SER A 31 9.69 -2.90 4.85
C SER A 31 9.99 -2.89 3.34
N LEU A 32 10.42 -4.02 2.77
CA LEU A 32 10.66 -4.15 1.32
C LEU A 32 9.36 -4.15 0.52
N ASP A 33 8.34 -4.84 1.03
CA ASP A 33 7.01 -4.88 0.40
C ASP A 33 6.37 -3.49 0.40
N ILE A 34 6.54 -2.72 1.48
CA ILE A 34 6.10 -1.32 1.55
C ILE A 34 6.75 -0.50 0.43
N LEU A 35 8.07 -0.61 0.25
CA LEU A 35 8.78 0.11 -0.82
C LEU A 35 8.30 -0.31 -2.22
N ASN A 36 8.06 -1.60 -2.43
CA ASN A 36 7.51 -2.09 -3.70
C ASN A 36 6.10 -1.55 -3.95
N LEU A 37 5.25 -1.53 -2.93
CA LEU A 37 3.89 -1.02 -3.02
C LEU A 37 3.87 0.49 -3.32
N VAL A 38 4.74 1.25 -2.64
CA VAL A 38 4.91 2.69 -2.90
C VAL A 38 5.33 2.90 -4.36
N ASN A 39 6.36 2.20 -4.85
CA ASN A 39 6.80 2.31 -6.24
C ASN A 39 5.68 2.00 -7.24
N GLU A 40 4.86 0.99 -6.99
CA GLU A 40 3.71 0.65 -7.86
C GLU A 40 2.63 1.73 -7.84
N ILE A 41 2.33 2.30 -6.67
CA ILE A 41 1.39 3.42 -6.54
C ILE A 41 1.92 4.65 -7.28
N GLU A 42 3.18 5.01 -7.07
CA GLU A 42 3.81 6.18 -7.71
C GLU A 42 3.81 6.06 -9.23
N LYS A 43 4.16 4.89 -9.77
CA LYS A 43 4.10 4.61 -11.21
C LYS A 43 2.68 4.67 -11.77
N TYR A 44 1.69 4.18 -11.03
CA TYR A 44 0.32 4.14 -11.49
C TYR A 44 -0.32 5.54 -11.54
N TYR A 45 -0.02 6.38 -10.55
CA TYR A 45 -0.55 7.75 -10.47
C TYR A 45 0.37 8.81 -11.09
N ASP A 46 1.56 8.42 -11.55
CA ASP A 46 2.63 9.30 -12.06
C ASP A 46 2.92 10.46 -11.08
N LYS A 47 2.94 10.14 -9.78
CA LYS A 47 3.14 11.08 -8.67
C LYS A 47 4.00 10.46 -7.59
N GLU A 48 4.98 11.20 -7.10
CA GLU A 48 5.81 10.78 -5.96
C GLU A 48 5.03 10.86 -4.65
N LEU A 49 5.22 9.85 -3.79
CA LEU A 49 4.65 9.82 -2.46
C LEU A 49 5.50 10.65 -1.51
N ASP A 50 4.85 11.42 -0.65
CA ASP A 50 5.57 12.06 0.45
C ASP A 50 6.18 10.98 1.37
N SER A 51 7.50 11.03 1.54
CA SER A 51 8.23 10.10 2.42
C SER A 51 7.71 10.06 3.86
N SER A 52 7.07 11.13 4.34
CA SER A 52 6.39 11.15 5.65
C SER A 52 5.19 10.20 5.74
N LEU A 53 4.59 9.85 4.59
CA LEU A 53 3.51 8.86 4.48
C LEU A 53 4.03 7.43 4.39
N ILE A 54 5.32 7.23 4.05
CA ILE A 54 5.98 5.91 4.00
C ILE A 54 6.32 5.45 5.42
N GLN A 55 5.27 5.17 6.21
CA GLN A 55 5.38 4.67 7.58
C GLN A 55 4.58 3.40 7.73
N PRO A 56 5.08 2.36 8.43
CA PRO A 56 4.38 1.09 8.65
C PRO A 56 2.90 1.23 9.01
N LYS A 57 2.58 2.17 9.92
CA LYS A 57 1.21 2.48 10.37
C LYS A 57 0.24 2.82 9.23
N ASN A 58 0.74 3.41 8.14
CA ASN A 58 -0.06 3.81 6.99
C ASN A 58 -0.27 2.67 5.99
N PHE A 59 0.44 1.54 6.16
CA PHE A 59 0.31 0.31 5.37
C PHE A 59 -0.31 -0.85 6.17
N GLU A 60 -0.76 -0.61 7.40
CA GLU A 60 -1.39 -1.62 8.26
C GLU A 60 -2.70 -2.19 7.73
N SER A 61 -3.37 -1.49 6.81
CA SER A 61 -4.62 -1.95 6.22
C SER A 61 -4.89 -1.30 4.88
N PHE A 62 -5.77 -1.92 4.09
CA PHE A 62 -6.27 -1.35 2.83
C PHE A 62 -6.85 0.05 3.02
N ARG A 63 -7.54 0.28 4.15
CA ARG A 63 -8.12 1.59 4.47
C ARG A 63 -7.06 2.66 4.70
N SER A 64 -5.93 2.30 5.33
CA SER A 64 -4.81 3.22 5.54
C SER A 64 -4.16 3.58 4.20
N ILE A 65 -3.92 2.59 3.34
CA ILE A 65 -3.37 2.80 1.99
C ILE A 65 -4.32 3.64 1.13
N GLN A 66 -5.62 3.41 1.23
CA GLN A 66 -6.62 4.22 0.52
C GLN A 66 -6.51 5.70 0.89
N LYS A 67 -6.24 6.04 2.16
CA LYS A 67 -6.03 7.45 2.56
C LYS A 67 -4.80 8.06 1.88
N ILE A 68 -3.73 7.28 1.74
CA ILE A 68 -2.53 7.71 1.01
C ILE A 68 -2.91 8.02 -0.44
N ILE A 69 -3.59 7.09 -1.12
CA ILE A 69 -4.02 7.25 -2.51
C ILE A 69 -4.93 8.46 -2.67
N CYS A 70 -5.92 8.65 -1.79
CA CYS A 70 -6.80 9.81 -1.82
C CYS A 70 -6.02 11.14 -1.68
N SER A 71 -4.90 11.15 -0.94
CA SER A 71 -4.05 12.35 -0.83
C SER A 71 -3.29 12.66 -2.13
N LEU A 72 -3.03 11.65 -2.97
CA LEU A 72 -2.41 11.84 -4.29
C LEU A 72 -3.41 12.28 -5.36
N GLN A 73 -4.69 11.94 -5.20
CA GLN A 73 -5.76 12.30 -6.13
C GLN A 73 -6.40 13.67 -5.84
N ALA A 74 -6.11 14.25 -4.68
CA ALA A 74 -6.52 15.61 -4.30
C ALA A 74 -5.75 16.68 -5.07
#